data_AF-A0A7C2DPT3-F1
#
_entry.id   AF-A0A7C2DPT3-F1
#
_cell.length_a   1.000
_cell.length_b   1.000
_cell.length_c   1.000
_cell.angle_alpha   90.00
_cell.angle_beta   90.00
_cell.angle_gamma   90.00
#
_symmetry.space_group_name_H-M   'P 1'
#
loop_
_entity.id
_entity.type
_entity.pdbx_description
1 polymer ?
#
loop_
_entity_poly.entity_id
_entity_poly.type
_entity_poly.pdbx_seq_one_letter_code
_entity_poly.pdbx_strand_id
1 'polypeptide(L)'
;MALVTVYLSVLAILALLSLPPDLGRLDDLRQEGLLLAFLVAATVFAVYLTTATACGEIAIEGEKAVVDLAASPFPPDVVARGKVLTSTVFAMLLLLLATPFSVIVAGIRGESLLAVWRAALVTVPVAAALGGTVALAGAVFDSDFARSFVHWLLLLALMVGAGALPPPWNLLSPVRMVIVAVRDGLRVEVGLAALLYALLSVAAAAAIARRVARIRLTFQP
;
A
#
# COMPACT_ATOMS: atom_id res chain seq x y z
N MET A 1 -3.99 -1.29 17.81
CA MET A 1 -4.30 -2.74 17.64
C MET A 1 -5.56 -3.01 16.81
N ALA A 2 -6.70 -2.36 17.07
CA ALA A 2 -7.98 -2.69 16.41
C ALA A 2 -7.93 -2.72 14.86
N LEU A 3 -7.19 -1.81 14.22
CA LEU A 3 -7.08 -1.74 12.75
C LEU A 3 -6.41 -2.98 12.13
N VAL A 4 -5.27 -3.40 12.69
CA VAL A 4 -4.56 -4.60 12.23
C VAL A 4 -5.44 -5.82 12.47
N THR A 5 -6.18 -5.86 13.58
CA THR A 5 -7.17 -6.92 13.81
C THR A 5 -8.25 -6.93 12.74
N VAL A 6 -8.83 -5.78 12.37
CA VAL A 6 -9.83 -5.69 11.29
C VAL A 6 -9.24 -6.17 9.96
N TYR A 7 -8.02 -5.75 9.61
CA TYR A 7 -7.32 -6.22 8.42
C TYR A 7 -7.19 -7.75 8.40
N LEU A 8 -6.70 -8.34 9.50
CA LEU A 8 -6.52 -9.79 9.60
C LEU A 8 -7.85 -10.53 9.61
N SER A 9 -8.90 -9.97 10.22
CA SER A 9 -10.25 -10.54 10.20
C SER A 9 -10.82 -10.55 8.79
N VAL A 10 -10.66 -9.47 8.02
CA VAL A 10 -11.08 -9.42 6.62
C VAL A 10 -10.32 -10.45 5.79
N LEU A 11 -9.00 -10.54 5.95
CA LEU A 11 -8.21 -11.56 5.26
C LEU A 11 -8.59 -12.98 5.69
N ALA A 12 -8.88 -13.21 6.97
CA ALA A 12 -9.36 -14.49 7.46
C ALA A 12 -10.71 -14.86 6.84
N ILE A 13 -11.65 -13.92 6.76
CA ILE A 13 -12.95 -14.13 6.10
C ILE A 13 -12.73 -14.43 4.61
N LEU A 14 -11.90 -13.68 3.91
CA LEU A 14 -11.59 -13.93 2.49
C LEU A 14 -10.93 -15.31 2.29
N ALA A 15 -10.04 -15.72 3.19
CA ALA A 15 -9.43 -17.04 3.16
C ALA A 15 -10.46 -18.15 3.44
N LEU A 16 -11.39 -17.95 4.38
CA LEU A 16 -12.49 -18.88 4.63
C LEU A 16 -13.44 -18.99 3.43
N LEU A 17 -13.77 -17.87 2.79
CA LEU A 17 -14.57 -17.84 1.56
C LEU A 17 -13.85 -18.50 0.37
N SER A 18 -12.53 -18.69 0.48
CA SER A 18 -11.74 -19.45 -0.49
C SER A 18 -11.76 -20.96 -0.25
N LEU A 19 -12.45 -21.47 0.77
CA LEU A 19 -12.65 -22.91 0.93
C LEU A 19 -13.55 -23.45 -0.20
N PRO A 20 -13.23 -24.62 -0.79
CA PRO A 20 -14.15 -25.27 -1.72
C PRO A 20 -15.43 -25.65 -0.97
N PRO A 21 -16.62 -25.57 -1.60
CA PRO A 21 -17.82 -26.15 -1.02
C PRO A 21 -17.62 -27.67 -0.83
N ASP A 22 -18.07 -28.23 0.29
CA ASP A 22 -17.95 -29.65 0.70
C ASP A 22 -18.64 -30.68 -0.24
N LEU A 23 -18.97 -30.28 -1.47
CA LEU A 23 -19.52 -31.15 -2.49
C LEU A 23 -18.36 -31.56 -3.39
N GLY A 24 -17.80 -32.76 -3.15
CA GLY A 24 -16.77 -33.45 -3.95
C GLY A 24 -17.20 -33.79 -5.38
N ARG A 25 -17.95 -32.89 -6.02
CA ARG A 25 -18.54 -32.94 -7.35
C ARG A 25 -18.17 -31.71 -8.19
N LEU A 26 -17.35 -30.82 -7.64
CA LEU A 26 -17.01 -29.51 -8.22
C LEU A 26 -15.50 -29.32 -8.38
N ASP A 27 -14.73 -30.41 -8.54
CA ASP A 27 -13.29 -30.34 -8.84
C ASP A 27 -13.01 -29.53 -10.12
N ASP A 28 -13.97 -29.51 -11.06
CA ASP A 28 -13.93 -28.68 -12.28
C ASP A 28 -14.29 -27.19 -12.04
N LEU A 29 -14.82 -26.83 -10.86
CA LEU A 29 -15.04 -25.44 -10.41
C LEU A 29 -13.94 -24.96 -9.47
N ARG A 30 -12.74 -25.53 -9.55
CA ARG A 30 -11.54 -24.94 -8.95
C ARG A 30 -11.28 -23.60 -9.65
N GLN A 31 -12.02 -22.56 -9.22
CA GLN A 31 -12.05 -21.25 -9.84
C GLN A 31 -10.63 -20.68 -9.82
N GLU A 32 -10.01 -20.67 -11.00
CA GLU A 32 -8.70 -20.08 -11.20
C GLU A 32 -8.75 -18.59 -10.83
N GLY A 33 -7.80 -18.16 -10.00
CA GLY A 33 -7.65 -16.75 -9.65
C GLY A 33 -8.30 -16.32 -8.34
N LEU A 34 -8.74 -17.25 -7.47
CA LEU A 34 -9.11 -16.90 -6.10
C LEU A 34 -7.91 -16.43 -5.27
N LEU A 35 -6.72 -17.04 -5.43
CA LEU A 35 -5.50 -16.49 -4.83
C LEU A 35 -5.21 -15.10 -5.39
N LEU A 36 -5.38 -14.89 -6.70
CA LEU A 36 -5.20 -13.56 -7.29
C LEU A 36 -6.16 -12.54 -6.69
N ALA A 37 -7.45 -12.85 -6.58
CA ALA A 37 -8.44 -11.97 -5.96
C ALA A 37 -8.07 -11.64 -4.50
N PHE A 38 -7.63 -12.66 -3.76
CA PHE A 38 -7.11 -12.50 -2.39
C PHE A 38 -5.90 -11.57 -2.34
N LEU A 39 -4.90 -11.76 -3.21
CA LEU A 39 -3.68 -10.95 -3.25
C LEU A 39 -3.95 -9.50 -3.68
N VAL A 40 -4.90 -9.29 -4.61
CA VAL A 40 -5.39 -7.95 -4.98
C VAL A 40 -6.04 -7.29 -3.78
N ALA A 41 -6.94 -7.97 -3.08
CA ALA A 41 -7.60 -7.44 -1.89
C ALA A 41 -6.57 -7.09 -0.79
N ALA A 42 -5.65 -8.01 -0.48
CA ALA A 42 -4.57 -7.79 0.48
C ALA A 42 -3.72 -6.58 0.10
N THR A 43 -3.41 -6.40 -1.19
CA THR A 43 -2.67 -5.24 -1.70
C THR A 43 -3.44 -3.94 -1.51
N VAL A 44 -4.71 -3.89 -1.89
CA VAL A 44 -5.56 -2.71 -1.74
C VAL A 44 -5.67 -2.31 -0.27
N PHE A 45 -5.92 -3.28 0.62
CA PHE A 45 -5.98 -3.02 2.06
C PHE A 45 -4.63 -2.58 2.63
N ALA A 46 -3.53 -3.24 2.25
CA ALA A 46 -2.21 -2.87 2.73
C ALA A 46 -1.82 -1.45 2.32
N VAL A 47 -2.09 -1.08 1.06
CA VAL A 47 -1.85 0.28 0.56
C VAL A 47 -2.73 1.27 1.31
N TYR A 48 -4.04 1.02 1.40
CA TYR A 48 -4.99 1.91 2.09
C TYR A 48 -4.60 2.14 3.56
N LEU A 49 -4.34 1.08 4.33
CA LEU A 49 -3.97 1.23 5.74
C LEU A 49 -2.64 1.97 5.89
N THR A 50 -1.68 1.71 5.01
CA THR A 50 -0.38 2.42 5.04
C THR A 50 -0.55 3.90 4.74
N THR A 51 -1.36 4.25 3.75
CA THR A 51 -1.58 5.65 3.37
C THR A 51 -2.46 6.39 4.39
N ALA A 52 -3.53 5.75 4.87
CA ALA A 52 -4.44 6.33 5.86
C ALA A 52 -3.73 6.64 7.19
N THR A 53 -2.79 5.80 7.59
CA THR A 53 -1.98 6.01 8.79
C THR A 53 -0.92 7.09 8.56
N ALA A 54 -0.26 7.07 7.41
CA ALA A 54 0.75 8.08 7.05
C ALA A 54 0.16 9.50 6.94
N CYS A 55 -1.08 9.65 6.47
CA CYS A 55 -1.78 10.93 6.42
C CYS A 55 -2.51 11.29 7.71
N GLY A 56 -2.52 10.44 8.73
CA GLY A 56 -3.21 10.70 9.99
C GLY A 56 -4.74 10.69 9.90
N GLU A 57 -5.32 10.03 8.88
CA GLU A 57 -6.75 9.66 8.87
C GLU A 57 -7.03 8.56 9.90
N ILE A 58 -6.05 7.67 10.10
CA ILE A 58 -6.09 6.62 11.11
C ILE A 58 -4.95 6.83 12.10
N ALA A 59 -5.31 7.15 13.35
CA ALA A 59 -4.34 7.33 14.40
C ALA A 59 -3.70 6.00 14.81
N ILE A 60 -2.37 5.96 14.81
CA ILE A 60 -1.57 4.89 15.41
C ILE A 60 -0.71 5.52 16.50
N GLU A 61 -0.73 4.91 17.68
CA GLU A 61 0.11 5.34 18.79
C GLU A 61 1.59 5.30 18.40
N GLY A 62 2.30 6.40 18.66
CA GLY A 62 3.70 6.57 18.28
C GLY A 62 3.92 7.12 16.87
N GLU A 63 2.93 7.05 15.97
CA GLU A 63 3.04 7.69 14.65
C GLU A 63 2.72 9.18 14.77
N LYS A 64 3.68 10.03 14.38
CA LYS A 64 3.59 11.50 14.53
C LYS A 64 3.40 12.18 13.19
N ALA A 65 2.56 13.21 13.10
CA ALA A 65 2.41 13.94 11.84
C ALA A 65 3.71 14.66 11.46
N VAL A 66 3.88 14.96 10.16
CA VAL A 66 5.06 15.71 9.68
C VAL A 66 5.15 17.08 10.35
N VAL A 67 4.01 17.71 10.59
CA VAL A 67 3.93 19.01 11.29
C VAL A 67 4.43 18.91 12.73
N ASP A 68 4.08 17.86 13.46
CA ASP A 68 4.56 17.62 14.83
C ASP A 68 6.07 17.36 14.84
N LEU A 69 6.55 16.57 13.87
CA LEU A 69 7.97 16.27 13.71
C LEU A 69 8.79 17.49 13.29
N ALA A 70 8.17 18.52 12.71
CA ALA A 70 8.89 19.75 12.39
C ALA A 70 9.39 20.49 13.64
N ALA A 71 8.71 20.34 14.78
CA ALA A 71 9.13 20.89 16.07
C ALA A 71 10.20 20.02 16.79
N SER A 72 10.47 18.81 16.29
CA SER A 72 11.47 17.91 16.87
C SER A 72 12.91 18.37 16.59
N PRO A 73 13.92 17.94 17.36
CA PRO A 73 15.33 18.30 17.14
C PRO A 73 15.94 17.59 15.91
N PHE A 74 15.23 16.68 15.25
CA PHE A 74 15.78 15.89 14.15
C PHE A 74 15.99 16.73 12.88
N PRO A 75 17.05 16.48 12.09
CA PRO A 75 17.24 17.10 10.79
C PRO A 75 16.05 16.85 9.83
N PRO A 76 15.68 17.79 8.94
CA PRO A 76 14.54 17.64 8.03
C PRO A 76 14.60 16.40 7.12
N ASP A 77 15.81 16.02 6.71
CA ASP A 77 16.08 14.83 5.91
C ASP A 77 15.89 13.52 6.70
N VAL A 78 16.19 13.54 8.01
CA VAL A 78 15.93 12.41 8.91
C VAL A 78 14.42 12.24 9.11
N VAL A 79 13.68 13.33 9.32
CA VAL A 79 12.21 13.31 9.40
C VAL A 79 11.61 12.73 8.11
N ALA A 80 12.08 13.20 6.95
CA ALA A 80 11.58 12.76 5.65
C ALA A 80 11.86 11.27 5.38
N ARG A 81 13.10 10.82 5.62
CA ARG A 81 13.47 9.41 5.45
C ARG A 81 12.72 8.52 6.43
N GLY A 82 12.59 8.96 7.68
CA GLY A 82 11.80 8.28 8.70
C GLY A 82 10.36 8.04 8.24
N LYS A 83 9.71 9.04 7.63
CA LYS A 83 8.34 8.91 7.14
C LYS A 83 8.17 7.87 6.03
N VAL A 84 9.03 7.90 5.03
CA VAL A 84 8.99 6.90 3.95
C VAL A 84 9.33 5.51 4.49
N LEU A 85 10.31 5.42 5.39
CA LEU A 85 10.72 4.16 6.01
C LEU A 85 9.59 3.56 6.85
N THR A 86 8.88 4.36 7.66
CA THR A 86 7.74 3.87 8.45
C THR A 86 6.65 3.31 7.55
N SER A 87 6.29 3.99 6.46
CA SER A 87 5.31 3.47 5.49
C SER A 87 5.79 2.15 4.85
N THR A 88 7.08 2.07 4.52
CA THR A 88 7.70 0.86 3.95
C THR A 88 7.62 -0.32 4.93
N VAL A 89 8.06 -0.11 6.17
CA VAL A 89 8.07 -1.13 7.23
C VAL A 89 6.65 -1.56 7.58
N PHE A 90 5.71 -0.62 7.65
CA PHE A 90 4.31 -0.93 7.95
C PHE A 90 3.67 -1.76 6.82
N ALA A 91 3.92 -1.43 5.55
CA ALA A 91 3.47 -2.24 4.43
C ALA A 91 4.06 -3.66 4.45
N MET A 92 5.37 -3.78 4.73
CA MET A 92 6.03 -5.08 4.90
C MET A 92 5.41 -5.90 6.04
N LEU A 93 5.10 -5.26 7.17
CA LEU A 93 4.44 -5.91 8.30
C LEU A 93 3.05 -6.43 7.91
N LEU A 94 2.24 -5.62 7.23
CA LEU A 94 0.90 -6.04 6.78
C LEU A 94 0.96 -7.22 5.80
N LEU A 95 1.95 -7.26 4.93
CA LEU A 95 2.17 -8.39 4.01
C LEU A 95 2.68 -9.64 4.74
N LEU A 96 3.59 -9.48 5.70
CA LEU A 96 4.08 -10.56 6.53
C LEU A 96 2.91 -11.20 7.30
N LEU A 97 2.04 -10.38 7.89
CA LEU A 97 0.85 -10.85 8.59
C LEU A 97 -0.22 -11.46 7.66
N ALA A 98 -0.26 -11.06 6.38
CA ALA A 98 -1.12 -11.66 5.38
C ALA A 98 -0.59 -13.00 4.83
N THR A 99 0.68 -13.31 5.06
CA THR A 99 1.35 -14.49 4.49
C THR A 99 0.69 -15.81 4.93
N PRO A 100 0.36 -16.04 6.21
CA PRO A 100 -0.30 -17.29 6.63
C PRO A 100 -1.63 -17.53 5.88
N PHE A 101 -2.45 -16.49 5.70
CA PHE A 101 -3.70 -16.57 4.95
C PHE A 101 -3.46 -16.84 3.47
N SER A 102 -2.46 -16.17 2.87
CA SER A 102 -2.09 -16.38 1.47
C SER A 102 -1.61 -17.81 1.23
N VAL A 103 -0.84 -18.38 2.16
CA VAL A 103 -0.37 -19.77 2.10
C VAL A 103 -1.52 -20.75 2.22
N ILE A 104 -2.48 -20.50 3.10
CA ILE A 104 -3.70 -21.32 3.23
C ILE A 104 -4.49 -21.31 1.92
N VAL A 105 -4.77 -20.13 1.36
CA VAL A 105 -5.50 -19.98 0.09
C VAL A 105 -4.76 -20.70 -1.04
N ALA A 106 -3.45 -20.48 -1.16
CA ALA A 106 -2.62 -21.11 -2.19
C ALA A 106 -2.59 -22.64 -2.04
N GLY A 107 -2.48 -23.17 -0.82
CA GLY A 107 -2.49 -24.60 -0.54
C GLY A 107 -3.83 -25.25 -0.89
N ILE A 108 -4.94 -24.65 -0.49
CA ILE A 108 -6.30 -25.10 -0.84
C ILE A 108 -6.49 -25.09 -2.36
N ARG A 109 -6.03 -24.03 -3.03
CA ARG A 109 -6.25 -23.84 -4.48
C ARG A 109 -5.18 -24.48 -5.35
N GLY A 110 -4.10 -25.01 -4.79
CA GLY A 110 -2.99 -25.61 -5.54
C GLY A 110 -2.19 -24.60 -6.36
N GLU A 111 -2.22 -23.33 -5.95
CA GLU A 111 -1.58 -22.22 -6.67
C GLU A 111 -0.15 -21.99 -6.14
N SER A 112 0.72 -21.42 -6.98
CA SER A 112 2.12 -21.20 -6.61
C SER A 112 2.28 -20.11 -5.55
N LEU A 113 3.05 -20.40 -4.50
CA LEU A 113 3.45 -19.41 -3.50
C LEU A 113 4.32 -18.28 -4.08
N LEU A 114 4.89 -18.47 -5.28
CA LEU A 114 5.61 -17.41 -5.98
C LEU A 114 4.70 -16.21 -6.29
N ALA A 115 3.39 -16.43 -6.43
CA ALA A 115 2.41 -15.36 -6.59
C ALA A 115 2.41 -14.38 -5.40
N VAL A 116 2.57 -14.88 -4.18
CA VAL A 116 2.63 -14.07 -2.96
C VAL A 116 3.83 -13.12 -2.99
N TRP A 117 5.00 -13.65 -3.36
CA TRP A 117 6.22 -12.85 -3.51
C TRP A 117 6.10 -11.80 -4.61
N ARG A 118 5.53 -12.16 -5.76
CA ARG A 118 5.30 -11.24 -6.87
C ARG A 118 4.36 -10.10 -6.50
N ALA A 119 3.29 -10.38 -5.75
CA ALA A 119 2.41 -9.35 -5.21
C ALA A 119 3.17 -8.45 -4.23
N ALA A 120 3.98 -9.01 -3.32
CA ALA A 120 4.76 -8.21 -2.36
C ALA A 120 5.75 -7.23 -3.04
N LEU A 121 6.39 -7.65 -4.13
CA LEU A 121 7.30 -6.80 -4.92
C LEU A 121 6.61 -5.58 -5.55
N VAL A 122 5.29 -5.64 -5.73
CA VAL A 122 4.48 -4.50 -6.19
C VAL A 122 3.97 -3.70 -4.99
N THR A 123 3.41 -4.37 -3.99
CA THR A 123 2.69 -3.73 -2.89
C THR A 123 3.58 -2.84 -2.03
N VAL A 124 4.80 -3.31 -1.70
CA VAL A 124 5.73 -2.55 -0.85
C VAL A 124 6.13 -1.20 -1.47
N PRO A 125 6.69 -1.13 -2.69
CA PRO A 125 7.07 0.16 -3.28
C PRO A 125 5.88 1.09 -3.50
N VAL A 126 4.72 0.56 -3.90
CA VAL A 126 3.48 1.34 -4.03
C VAL A 126 3.08 1.96 -2.68
N ALA A 127 2.97 1.14 -1.64
CA ALA A 127 2.55 1.61 -0.32
C ALA A 127 3.55 2.61 0.28
N ALA A 128 4.85 2.41 0.09
CA ALA A 128 5.90 3.33 0.52
C ALA A 128 5.80 4.68 -0.20
N ALA A 129 5.63 4.67 -1.52
CA ALA A 129 5.52 5.87 -2.35
C ALA A 129 4.28 6.69 -2.03
N LEU A 130 3.13 6.01 -1.95
CA LEU A 130 1.87 6.68 -1.62
C LEU A 130 1.86 7.14 -0.17
N GLY A 131 2.37 6.33 0.76
CA GLY A 131 2.52 6.70 2.18
C GLY A 131 3.33 7.99 2.35
N GLY A 132 4.48 8.09 1.69
CA GLY A 132 5.26 9.34 1.67
C GLY A 132 4.51 10.51 1.03
N THR A 133 3.80 10.27 -0.06
CA THR A 133 3.02 11.31 -0.77
C THR A 133 1.89 11.87 0.08
N VAL A 134 1.14 11.02 0.77
CA VAL A 134 0.02 11.46 1.62
C VAL A 134 0.48 11.98 2.98
N ALA A 135 1.64 11.54 3.48
CA ALA A 135 2.29 12.18 4.63
C ALA A 135 2.66 13.64 4.32
N LEU A 136 3.10 13.93 3.09
CA LEU A 136 3.28 15.31 2.63
C LEU A 136 1.95 16.06 2.56
N ALA A 137 0.88 15.43 2.03
CA ALA A 137 -0.45 16.04 2.01
C ALA A 137 -0.90 16.45 3.42
N GLY A 138 -0.63 15.62 4.43
CA GLY A 138 -0.90 15.97 5.83
C GLY A 138 -0.07 17.10 6.40
N ALA A 139 1.01 17.51 5.74
CA ALA A 139 1.78 18.70 6.09
C ALA A 139 1.37 19.95 5.29
N VAL A 140 0.59 19.78 4.22
CA VAL A 140 0.18 20.83 3.29
C VAL A 140 -1.24 21.29 3.59
N PHE A 141 -2.13 20.36 3.92
CA PHE A 141 -3.53 20.63 4.22
C PHE A 141 -3.77 20.62 5.73
N ASP A 142 -4.05 21.80 6.29
CA ASP A 142 -4.40 21.95 7.71
C ASP A 142 -5.80 21.39 8.03
N SER A 143 -6.68 21.36 7.03
CA SER A 143 -8.02 20.79 7.16
C SER A 143 -7.99 19.26 7.03
N ASP A 144 -8.51 18.57 8.05
CA ASP A 144 -8.69 17.12 8.04
C ASP A 144 -9.57 16.65 6.87
N PHE A 145 -10.60 17.42 6.52
CA PHE A 145 -11.45 17.14 5.38
C PHE A 145 -10.66 17.21 4.06
N ALA A 146 -9.90 18.29 3.84
CA ALA A 146 -9.11 18.44 2.62
C ALA A 146 -8.06 17.32 2.48
N ARG A 147 -7.42 16.96 3.60
CA ARG A 147 -6.44 15.86 3.65
C ARG A 147 -7.06 14.51 3.29
N SER A 148 -8.20 14.17 3.90
CA SER A 148 -8.91 12.92 3.61
C SER A 148 -9.46 12.92 2.18
N PHE A 149 -10.02 14.04 1.70
CA PHE A 149 -10.50 14.17 0.32
C PHE A 149 -9.37 13.92 -0.70
N VAL A 150 -8.20 14.52 -0.51
CA VAL A 150 -7.03 14.31 -1.38
C VAL A 150 -6.53 12.86 -1.29
N HIS A 151 -6.51 12.27 -0.10
CA HIS A 151 -6.14 10.87 0.10
C HIS A 151 -7.07 9.91 -0.69
N TRP A 152 -8.39 10.04 -0.52
CA TRP A 152 -9.36 9.22 -1.24
C TRP A 152 -9.34 9.46 -2.75
N LEU A 153 -9.20 10.71 -3.19
CA LEU A 153 -9.08 11.04 -4.61
C LEU A 153 -7.83 10.41 -5.23
N LEU A 154 -6.70 10.44 -4.53
CA LEU A 154 -5.46 9.81 -4.97
C LEU A 154 -5.62 8.28 -5.09
N LEU A 155 -6.22 7.64 -4.08
CA LEU A 155 -6.49 6.20 -4.11
C LEU A 155 -7.42 5.82 -5.26
N LEU A 156 -8.51 6.56 -5.46
CA LEU A 156 -9.45 6.30 -6.56
C LEU A 156 -8.78 6.49 -7.92
N ALA A 157 -8.02 7.58 -8.08
CA ALA A 157 -7.32 7.89 -9.31
C ALA A 157 -6.28 6.81 -9.67
N LEU A 158 -5.56 6.24 -8.71
CA LEU A 158 -4.55 5.22 -8.99
C LEU A 158 -5.13 3.80 -9.03
N MET A 159 -5.98 3.41 -8.09
CA MET A 159 -6.51 2.05 -8.06
C MET A 159 -7.47 1.79 -9.21
N VAL A 160 -8.37 2.74 -9.48
CA VAL A 160 -9.42 2.62 -10.49
C VAL A 160 -9.09 3.41 -11.75
N GLY A 161 -8.81 4.71 -11.61
CA GLY A 161 -8.61 5.62 -12.74
C GLY A 161 -7.47 5.20 -13.66
N ALA A 162 -6.29 4.92 -13.09
CA ALA A 162 -5.13 4.49 -13.85
C ALA A 162 -5.41 3.16 -14.57
N GLY A 163 -6.21 2.27 -13.97
CA GLY A 163 -6.57 0.98 -14.57
C GLY A 163 -7.38 1.11 -15.87
N ALA A 164 -8.05 2.25 -16.09
CA ALA A 164 -8.81 2.55 -17.30
C ALA A 164 -7.96 3.15 -18.44
N LEU A 165 -6.70 3.49 -18.18
CA LEU A 165 -5.81 4.05 -19.20
C LEU A 165 -5.39 2.98 -20.23
N PRO A 166 -4.99 3.38 -21.45
CA PRO A 166 -4.41 2.43 -22.40
C PRO A 166 -3.03 1.94 -21.93
N PRO A 167 -2.58 0.74 -22.37
CA PRO A 167 -1.20 0.31 -22.16
C PRO A 167 -0.19 1.31 -22.73
N PRO A 168 0.98 1.52 -22.08
CA PRO A 168 1.44 0.87 -20.84
C PRO A 168 0.93 1.56 -19.56
N TRP A 169 0.18 2.66 -19.67
CA TRP A 169 -0.20 3.52 -18.55
C TRP A 169 -1.15 2.86 -17.54
N ASN A 170 -1.88 1.82 -17.94
CA ASN A 170 -2.69 1.04 -16.99
C ASN A 170 -1.89 0.33 -15.91
N LEU A 171 -0.58 0.13 -16.11
CA LEU A 171 0.32 -0.39 -15.08
C LEU A 171 0.68 0.63 -14.00
N LEU A 172 0.20 1.87 -14.10
CA LEU A 172 0.20 2.77 -12.95
C LEU A 172 -0.88 2.41 -11.92
N SER A 173 -1.80 1.49 -12.24
CA SER A 173 -2.72 0.94 -11.24
C SER A 173 -2.05 -0.21 -10.47
N PRO A 174 -1.92 -0.12 -9.13
CA PRO A 174 -1.38 -1.22 -8.33
C PRO A 174 -2.17 -2.52 -8.49
N VAL A 175 -3.49 -2.43 -8.71
CA VAL A 175 -4.35 -3.58 -8.99
C VAL A 175 -3.93 -4.26 -10.30
N ARG A 176 -3.75 -3.48 -11.37
CA ARG A 176 -3.30 -4.02 -12.68
C ARG A 176 -1.89 -4.58 -12.60
N MET A 177 -0.98 -3.92 -11.88
CA MET A 177 0.38 -4.42 -11.66
C MET A 177 0.36 -5.79 -10.97
N VAL A 178 -0.40 -5.97 -9.89
CA VAL A 178 -0.51 -7.26 -9.20
C VAL A 178 -1.11 -8.33 -10.11
N ILE A 179 -2.16 -8.01 -10.87
CA ILE A 179 -2.77 -8.95 -11.82
C ILE A 179 -1.74 -9.46 -12.83
N VAL A 180 -0.99 -8.54 -13.46
CA VAL A 180 0.03 -8.90 -14.46
C VAL A 180 1.19 -9.65 -13.79
N ALA A 181 1.68 -9.17 -12.65
CA ALA A 181 2.78 -9.80 -11.92
C ALA A 181 2.47 -11.25 -11.54
N VAL A 182 1.27 -11.50 -11.03
CA VAL A 182 0.84 -12.82 -10.56
C VAL A 182 0.56 -13.77 -11.73
N ARG A 183 -0.23 -13.32 -12.73
CA ARG A 183 -0.63 -14.18 -13.88
C ARG A 183 0.48 -14.38 -14.89
N ASP A 184 1.12 -13.29 -15.32
CA ASP A 184 2.05 -13.29 -16.45
C ASP A 184 3.52 -13.32 -15.99
N GLY A 185 3.76 -13.19 -14.68
CA GLY A 185 5.10 -13.10 -14.09
C GLY A 185 5.65 -11.68 -14.03
N LEU A 186 6.90 -11.55 -13.55
CA LEU A 186 7.61 -10.28 -13.44
C LEU A 186 8.07 -9.80 -14.81
N ARG A 187 7.13 -9.26 -15.59
CA ARG A 187 7.44 -8.60 -16.85
C ARG A 187 8.20 -7.29 -16.61
N VAL A 188 8.97 -6.87 -17.61
CA VAL A 188 9.79 -5.64 -17.56
C VAL A 188 8.93 -4.42 -17.23
N GLU A 189 7.72 -4.33 -17.79
CA GLU A 189 6.82 -3.20 -17.61
C GLU A 189 6.33 -3.07 -16.15
N VAL A 190 6.11 -4.21 -15.47
CA VAL A 190 5.79 -4.23 -14.02
C VAL A 190 6.99 -3.75 -13.21
N GLY A 191 8.19 -4.21 -13.56
CA GLY A 191 9.43 -3.77 -12.91
C GLY A 191 9.66 -2.26 -13.06
N LEU A 192 9.43 -1.71 -14.25
CA LEU A 192 9.51 -0.27 -14.51
C LEU A 192 8.47 0.53 -13.73
N ALA A 193 7.21 0.06 -13.67
CA ALA A 193 6.18 0.72 -12.87
C ALA A 193 6.50 0.68 -11.36
N ALA A 194 7.00 -0.44 -10.84
CA ALA A 194 7.44 -0.54 -9.45
C ALA A 194 8.64 0.38 -9.15
N LEU A 195 9.57 0.51 -10.10
CA LEU A 195 10.68 1.45 -10.01
C LEU A 195 10.20 2.90 -9.99
N LEU A 196 9.21 3.26 -10.81
CA LEU A 196 8.61 4.60 -10.79
C LEU A 196 8.02 4.93 -9.41
N TYR A 197 7.35 3.98 -8.77
CA TYR A 197 6.88 4.14 -7.39
C TYR A 197 8.05 4.32 -6.41
N ALA A 198 9.11 3.50 -6.51
CA ALA A 198 10.29 3.67 -5.66
C ALA A 198 10.94 5.06 -5.83
N LEU A 199 11.02 5.58 -7.06
CA LEU A 199 11.50 6.94 -7.34
C LEU A 199 10.56 8.00 -6.78
N LEU A 200 9.24 7.78 -6.83
CA LEU A 200 8.25 8.66 -6.22
C LEU A 200 8.44 8.73 -4.70
N SER A 201 8.82 7.64 -4.02
CA SER A 201 9.15 7.67 -2.59
C SER A 201 10.31 8.63 -2.30
N VAL A 202 11.34 8.67 -3.15
CA VAL A 202 12.47 9.61 -3.03
C VAL A 202 12.01 11.05 -3.24
N ALA A 203 11.18 11.29 -4.25
CA ALA A 203 10.61 12.61 -4.51
C ALA A 203 9.74 13.10 -3.35
N ALA A 204 8.93 12.21 -2.76
CA ALA A 204 8.12 12.50 -1.59
C ALA A 204 8.99 12.85 -0.37
N ALA A 205 10.05 12.07 -0.10
CA ALA A 205 11.00 12.40 0.96
C ALA A 205 11.63 13.79 0.76
N ALA A 206 12.10 14.10 -0.46
CA ALA A 206 12.67 15.41 -0.76
C ALA A 206 11.65 16.55 -0.58
N ALA A 207 10.37 16.32 -0.89
CA ALA A 207 9.31 17.29 -0.68
C ALA A 207 8.96 17.47 0.81
N ILE A 208 8.93 16.39 1.60
CA ILE A 208 8.75 16.43 3.05
C ILE A 208 9.89 17.21 3.71
N ALA A 209 11.14 16.92 3.37
CA ALA A 209 12.31 17.61 3.93
C ALA A 209 12.23 19.13 3.66
N ARG A 210 11.90 19.51 2.43
CA ARG A 210 11.67 20.92 2.06
C ARG A 210 10.49 21.55 2.80
N ARG A 211 9.43 20.78 3.08
CA ARG A 211 8.28 21.29 3.85
C ARG A 211 8.64 21.50 5.32
N VAL A 212 9.33 20.56 5.95
CA VAL A 212 9.81 20.68 7.34
C VAL A 212 10.74 21.89 7.51
N ALA A 213 11.71 22.06 6.60
CA ALA A 213 12.60 23.22 6.62
C ALA A 213 11.82 24.55 6.55
N ARG A 214 10.83 24.64 5.66
CA ARG A 214 9.97 25.84 5.53
C ARG A 214 9.14 26.12 6.79
N ILE A 215 8.57 25.08 7.41
CA ILE A 215 7.83 25.22 8.67
C ILE A 215 8.75 25.82 9.74
N ARG A 216 9.96 25.28 9.92
CA ARG A 216 10.91 25.77 10.92
C ARG A 216 11.29 27.24 10.72
N LEU A 217 11.53 27.65 9.47
CA LEU A 217 11.83 29.05 9.15
C LEU A 217 10.67 30.02 9.48
N THR A 218 9.44 29.52 9.49
CA THR A 218 8.26 30.34 9.82
C THR A 218 8.09 30.53 11.33
N PHE A 219 8.61 29.59 12.13
CA PHE A 219 8.43 29.57 13.60
C PHE A 219 9.74 29.82 14.38
N GLN A 220 10.84 30.15 13.70
CA GLN A 220 12.07 30.65 14.33
C GLN A 220 12.04 32.20 14.31
N PRO A 221 12.02 32.86 15.49
CA PRO A 221 12.03 34.32 15.60
C PRO A 221 13.35 34.95 15.15
#